data_AF-A0A6V7K193-F1
#
_entry.id   AF-A0A6V7K193-F1
#
_cell.length_a   1.000
_cell.length_b   1.000
_cell.length_c   1.000
_cell.angle_alpha   90.00
_cell.angle_beta   90.00
_cell.angle_gamma   90.00
#
_symmetry.space_group_name_H-M   'P 1'
#
loop_
_entity.id
_entity.type
_entity.pdbx_description
1 polymer ?
#
loop_
_entity_poly.entity_id
_entity_poly.type
_entity_poly.pdbx_seq_one_letter_code
_entity_poly.pdbx_strand_id
1 'polypeptide(L)' 'EDEQTVNTSRVGITSNSDGSYEYRLTGLRKYTQYSIVVKAFNSKGDGPPSDPVITQTLEA' A
#
# COMPACT_ATOMS: atom_id res chain seq x y z
N GLU A 1 16.09 -9.67 15.51
CA GLU A 1 16.04 -8.93 14.24
C GLU A 1 14.75 -9.34 13.56
N ASP A 2 13.64 -8.73 13.99
CA ASP A 2 12.32 -9.08 13.49
C ASP A 2 12.24 -8.71 12.01
N GLU A 3 12.26 -9.72 11.13
CA GLU A 3 11.96 -9.56 9.72
C GLU A 3 10.56 -8.96 9.59
N GLN A 4 10.51 -7.64 9.42
CA GLN A 4 9.29 -6.91 9.16
C GLN A 4 8.71 -7.48 7.86
N THR A 5 7.67 -8.30 7.98
CA THR A 5 7.07 -8.99 6.84
C THR A 5 6.28 -7.97 6.02
N VAL A 6 6.95 -7.32 5.07
CA VAL A 6 6.32 -6.33 4.19
C VAL A 6 5.42 -7.05 3.19
N ASN A 7 4.12 -6.83 3.30
CA ASN A 7 3.16 -7.31 2.30
C ASN A 7 3.14 -6.32 1.13
N THR A 8 3.41 -6.80 -0.09
CA THR A 8 3.39 -5.98 -1.32
C THR A 8 2.30 -6.46 -2.27
N SER A 9 1.40 -5.55 -2.66
CA SER A 9 0.37 -5.82 -3.69
C SER A 9 0.66 -5.00 -4.95
N ARG A 10 0.82 -5.66 -6.10
CA ARG A 10 0.90 -4.97 -7.40
C ARG A 10 -0.50 -4.73 -7.95
N VAL A 11 -0.82 -3.48 -8.22
CA VAL A 11 -2.13 -3.04 -8.68
C VAL A 11 -1.97 -2.45 -10.08
N GLY A 12 -2.79 -2.90 -11.03
CA GLY A 12 -2.87 -2.29 -12.35
C GLY A 12 -3.64 -0.97 -12.31
N ILE A 13 -3.36 -0.09 -13.27
CA ILE A 13 -4.06 1.19 -13.41
C ILE A 13 -5.57 0.93 -13.56
N THR A 14 -6.33 1.20 -12.50
CA THR A 14 -7.79 1.37 -12.58
C THR A 14 -8.02 2.88 -12.57
N SER A 15 -7.92 3.50 -13.75
CA SER A 15 -8.17 4.94 -13.86
C SER A 15 -9.64 5.17 -13.59
N ASN A 16 -9.95 5.85 -12.49
CA ASN A 16 -11.22 6.54 -12.40
C ASN A 16 -11.23 7.67 -13.44
N SER A 17 -12.42 8.11 -13.84
CA SER A 17 -12.60 9.17 -14.84
C SER A 17 -12.02 10.53 -14.43
N ASP A 18 -11.69 10.70 -13.15
CA ASP A 18 -11.08 11.89 -12.56
C ASP A 18 -9.54 11.80 -12.48
N GLY A 19 -8.94 10.71 -12.96
CA GLY A 19 -7.49 10.48 -12.90
C GLY A 19 -6.99 10.01 -11.52
N SER A 20 -7.89 9.64 -10.61
CA SER A 20 -7.53 9.04 -9.33
C SER A 20 -7.24 7.55 -9.46
N TYR A 21 -6.36 7.05 -8.59
CA TYR A 21 -6.01 5.64 -8.45
C TYR A 21 -6.31 5.22 -7.01
N GLU A 22 -7.12 4.19 -6.84
CA GLU A 22 -7.47 3.66 -5.52
C GLU A 22 -7.16 2.17 -5.44
N TYR A 23 -6.71 1.74 -4.26
CA TYR A 23 -6.64 0.32 -3.92
C TYR A 23 -7.08 0.08 -2.48
N ARG A 24 -7.98 -0.88 -2.29
CA ARG A 24 -8.45 -1.29 -0.97
C ARG A 24 -7.61 -2.44 -0.43
N LEU A 25 -6.81 -2.17 0.60
CA LEU A 25 -6.11 -3.20 1.37
C LEU A 25 -7.13 -4.03 2.17
N THR A 26 -7.01 -5.36 2.10
CA THR A 26 -7.89 -6.32 2.77
C THR A 26 -7.08 -7.38 3.49
N GLY A 27 -7.72 -8.18 4.37
CA GLY A 27 -7.03 -9.23 5.13
C GLY A 27 -6.07 -8.72 6.21
N LEU A 28 -6.19 -7.45 6.61
CA LEU A 28 -5.37 -6.85 7.67
C LEU A 28 -5.78 -7.37 9.05
N ARG A 29 -4.80 -7.50 9.95
CA ARG A 29 -5.05 -7.84 11.35
C ARG A 29 -5.79 -6.67 12.02
N LYS A 30 -6.79 -6.99 12.85
CA LYS A 30 -7.53 -5.98 13.63
C LYS A 30 -6.61 -5.34 14.68
N TYR A 31 -6.94 -4.11 15.08
CA TYR A 31 -6.22 -3.36 16.11
C TYR A 31 -4.68 -3.34 15.92
N THR A 32 -4.22 -3.30 14.67
CA THR A 32 -2.80 -3.41 14.32
C THR A 32 -2.34 -2.15 13.59
N GLN A 33 -1.21 -1.59 14.00
CA GLN A 33 -0.59 -0.45 13.33
C GLN A 33 0.17 -0.90 12.09
N TYR A 34 -0.03 -0.20 10.98
CA TYR A 34 0.63 -0.43 9.70
C TYR A 34 1.35 0.84 9.23
N SER A 35 2.53 0.66 8.64
CA SER A 35 3.21 1.66 7.82
C SER A 35 3.00 1.33 6.36
N ILE A 36 2.45 2.26 5.58
CA ILE A 36 2.05 2.05 4.19
C ILE A 36 2.84 3.01 3.29
N VAL A 37 3.44 2.47 2.23
CA VAL A 37 4.12 3.23 1.16
C VAL A 37 3.62 2.77 -0.21
N VAL A 38 3.61 3.68 -1.19
CA VAL A 38 3.25 3.37 -2.58
C VAL A 38 4.44 3.67 -3.49
N LYS A 39 4.67 2.79 -4.47
CA LYS A 39 5.66 2.98 -5.55
C LYS A 39 4.97 2.88 -6.90
N ALA A 40 5.25 3.82 -7.80
CA ALA A 40 4.93 3.66 -9.21
C ALA A 40 5.91 2.66 -9.85
N PHE A 41 5.49 1.92 -10.87
CA PHE A 41 6.39 1.05 -11.64
C PHE A 41 6.06 1.12 -13.14
N ASN A 42 7.06 0.84 -13.97
CA ASN A 42 6.91 0.68 -15.41
C ASN A 42 7.81 -0.46 -15.91
N SER A 43 7.95 -0.64 -17.23
CA SER A 43 8.79 -1.70 -17.82
C SER A 43 10.29 -1.59 -17.51
N LYS A 44 10.75 -0.45 -16.97
CA LYS A 44 12.13 -0.22 -16.55
C LYS A 44 12.35 -0.47 -15.06
N GLY A 45 11.28 -0.62 -14.27
CA GLY A 45 11.35 -0.95 -12.85
C GLY A 45 10.47 -0.06 -11.97
N ASP A 46 10.78 -0.08 -10.66
CA ASP A 46 10.08 0.68 -9.64
C ASP A 46 10.66 2.10 -9.50
N GLY A 47 9.78 3.08 -9.32
CA GLY A 47 10.14 4.43 -8.90
C GLY A 47 10.41 4.53 -7.39
N PRO A 48 10.75 5.73 -6.90
CA PRO A 48 10.94 5.96 -5.47
C PRO A 48 9.65 5.73 -4.67
N PRO A 49 9.75 5.31 -3.39
CA PRO A 49 8.59 5.22 -2.51
C PRO A 49 8.03 6.60 -2.17
N SER A 50 6.73 6.67 -1.93
CA SER A 50 6.09 7.79 -1.26
C SER A 50 6.59 7.94 0.18
N ASP A 51 6.26 9.07 0.81
CA ASP A 51 6.33 9.17 2.26
C ASP A 51 5.43 8.11 2.93
N PRO A 52 5.85 7.55 4.08
CA PRO A 52 5.08 6.54 4.77
C PRO A 52 3.85 7.15 5.45
N VAL A 53 2.72 6.47 5.32
CA VAL A 53 1.51 6.76 6.08
C VAL A 53 1.36 5.72 7.17
N ILE A 54 1.31 6.18 8.43
CA ILE A 54 1.08 5.32 9.59
C ILE A 54 -0.41 5.36 9.94
N THR A 55 -1.03 4.20 10.02
CA THR A 55 -2.45 4.08 10.39
C THR A 55 -2.70 2.81 11.20
N GLN A 56 -3.81 2.77 11.95
CA GLN A 56 -4.21 1.60 12.72
C GLN A 56 -5.56 1.10 12.22
N THR A 57 -5.68 -0.21 12.07
CA THR A 57 -6.98 -0.83 11.79
C THR A 57 -7.90 -0.75 13.00
N LEU A 58 -9.22 -0.73 12.73
CA LEU A 58 -10.22 -0.70 13.79
C LEU A 58 -10.10 -1.90 14.73
N GLU A 59 -10.56 -1.70 15.96
CA GLU A 59 -10.85 -2.78 16.90
C GLU A 59 -12.06 -3.62 16.45
N ALA A 60 -12.35 -4.69 17.20
CA ALA A 60 -13.27 -5.74 16.77
C ALA A 60 -14.74 -5.37 16.86
#